data_AF-A0A2W5BPE2-F1
#
_entry.id   AF-A0A2W5BPE2-F1
#
_cell.length_a   1.000
_cell.length_b   1.000
_cell.length_c   1.000
_cell.angle_alpha   90.00
_cell.angle_beta   90.00
_cell.angle_gamma   90.00
#
_symmetry.space_group_name_H-M   'P 1'
#
loop_
_entity.id
_entity.type
_entity.pdbx_description
1 polymer ?
#
loop_
_entity_poly.entity_id
_entity_poly.type
_entity_poly.pdbx_seq_one_letter_code
_entity_poly.pdbx_strand_id
1 'polypeptide(L)' 'MDIESIKILSAALALLPILGIGLALGKIFSSFNEAVSRNPSVQGNLFGTLIFGFAVTEALGL' A
#
# COMPACT_ATOMS: atom_id res chain seq x y z
N MET A 1 -31.60 6.04 13.79
CA MET A 1 -30.15 6.13 14.03
C MET A 1 -29.86 7.52 14.55
N ASP A 2 -29.14 7.65 15.66
CA ASP A 2 -28.69 8.95 16.15
C ASP A 2 -27.38 9.38 15.45
N ILE A 3 -26.97 10.63 15.68
CA ILE A 3 -25.77 11.23 15.05
C ILE A 3 -24.50 10.47 15.47
N GLU A 4 -24.44 10.00 16.72
CA GLU A 4 -23.29 9.27 17.24
C GLU A 4 -23.10 7.92 16.53
N SER A 5 -24.19 7.17 16.35
CA SER A 5 -24.18 5.91 15.58
C SER A 5 -23.73 6.13 14.14
N ILE A 6 -24.18 7.20 13.49
CA ILE A 6 -23.81 7.52 12.11
C ILE A 6 -22.32 7.89 12.01
N LYS A 7 -21.77 8.63 12.99
CA LYS A 7 -20.34 8.97 13.04
C LYS A 7 -19.47 7.71 13.14
N ILE A 8 -19.83 6.77 14.02
CA ILE A 8 -19.11 5.51 14.20
C ILE A 8 -19.15 4.67 12.91
N LEU A 9 -20.32 4.53 12.29
CA LEU A 9 -20.46 3.80 11.02
C LEU A 9 -19.64 4.44 9.90
N SER A 10 -19.67 5.77 9.78
CA SER A 10 -18.92 6.51 8.76
C SER A 10 -17.41 6.36 8.96
N ALA A 11 -16.94 6.38 10.21
CA ALA A 11 -15.53 6.12 10.53
C ALA A 11 -15.11 4.71 10.11
N ALA A 12 -15.95 3.69 10.34
CA ALA A 12 -15.67 2.33 9.89
C ALA A 12 -15.62 2.21 8.36
N LEU A 13 -16.54 2.87 7.65
CA LEU A 13 -16.55 2.90 6.18
C LEU A 13 -15.33 3.61 5.59
N ALA A 14 -14.81 4.64 6.28
CA ALA A 14 -13.59 5.34 5.85
C ALA A 14 -12.34 4.45 5.88
N LEU A 15 -12.35 3.32 6.59
CA LEU A 15 -11.24 2.36 6.65
C LEU A 15 -11.25 1.35 5.50
N LEU A 16 -12.33 1.24 4.71
CA LEU A 16 -12.43 0.28 3.60
C LEU A 16 -11.27 0.38 2.58
N PRO A 17 -10.77 1.58 2.21
CA PRO A 17 -9.65 1.70 1.27
C PRO A 17 -8.35 1.04 1.73
N ILE A 18 -8.16 0.79 3.04
CA ILE A 18 -6.96 0.14 3.59
C ILE A 18 -6.76 -1.26 2.99
N LEU A 19 -7.85 -1.96 2.63
CA LEU A 19 -7.75 -3.23 1.90
C LEU A 19 -7.00 -3.07 0.57
N GLY A 20 -7.32 -2.03 -0.20
CA GLY A 20 -6.66 -1.73 -1.47
C GLY A 20 -5.18 -1.42 -1.30
N ILE A 21 -4.84 -0.71 -0.22
CA ILE A 21 -3.45 -0.39 0.15
C ILE A 21 -2.67 -1.67 0.44
N GLY A 22 -3.20 -2.57 1.28
CA GLY A 22 -2.56 -3.85 1.58
C GLY A 22 -2.30 -4.70 0.33
N LEU A 23 -3.26 -4.76 -0.60
CA LEU A 23 -3.11 -5.45 -1.88
C LEU A 23 -2.05 -4.79 -2.78
N ALA A 24 -2.04 -3.46 -2.85
CA ALA A 24 -1.08 -2.71 -3.65
C ALA A 24 0.36 -2.90 -3.14
N LEU A 25 0.56 -2.89 -1.82
CA LEU A 25 1.86 -3.15 -1.20
C LEU A 25 2.35 -4.55 -1.52
N GLY A 26 1.50 -5.58 -1.34
CA GLY A 26 1.85 -6.95 -1.72
C GLY A 26 2.30 -7.05 -3.18
N LYS A 27 1.61 -6.35 -4.09
CA LYS A 27 1.96 -6.30 -5.51
C LYS A 27 3.28 -5.57 -5.78
N ILE A 28 3.55 -4.45 -5.10
CA ILE A 28 4.80 -3.69 -5.23
C ILE A 28 6.00 -4.56 -4.85
N PHE A 29 5.95 -5.20 -3.67
CA PHE A 29 7.04 -6.06 -3.20
C PHE A 29 7.19 -7.33 -4.06
N SER A 30 6.08 -7.95 -4.49
CA SER A 30 6.13 -9.10 -5.42
C SER A 30 6.83 -8.74 -6.73
N SER A 31 6.48 -7.59 -7.32
CA SER A 31 7.06 -7.12 -8.58
C SER A 31 8.56 -6.82 -8.44
N PHE A 32 8.97 -6.24 -7.31
CA PHE A 32 10.39 -6.02 -7.01
C PHE A 32 11.15 -7.34 -6.87
N ASN A 33 10.62 -8.30 -6.12
CA ASN A 33 11.24 -9.61 -5.95
C ASN A 33 11.37 -10.36 -7.28
N GLU A 34 10.35 -10.31 -8.14
CA GLU A 34 10.41 -10.89 -9.48
C GLU A 34 11.49 -10.23 -10.35
N ALA A 35 11.59 -8.90 -10.33
CA ALA A 35 12.59 -8.16 -11.10
C ALA A 35 14.02 -8.49 -10.63
N VAL A 36 14.26 -8.49 -9.32
CA VAL A 36 15.57 -8.83 -8.72
C VAL A 36 15.91 -10.30 -8.96
N SER A 37 14.94 -11.21 -8.88
CA SER A 37 15.17 -12.64 -9.15
C SER A 37 15.57 -12.90 -10.60
N ARG A 38 15.05 -12.10 -11.55
CA ARG A 38 15.43 -12.18 -12.97
C ARG A 38 16.78 -11.53 -13.27
N ASN A 39 17.13 -10.46 -12.54
CA ASN A 39 18.42 -9.79 -12.68
C ASN A 39 18.87 -9.19 -11.33
N PRO A 40 19.68 -9.90 -10.55
CA PRO A 40 20.11 -9.40 -9.23
C PRO A 40 20.89 -8.08 -9.27
N SER A 41 21.55 -7.77 -10.40
CA SER A 41 22.35 -6.55 -10.54
C SER A 41 21.53 -5.26 -10.50
N VAL A 42 20.22 -5.30 -10.80
CA VAL A 42 19.37 -4.10 -10.81
C VAL A 42 18.77 -3.76 -9.44
N GLN A 43 19.01 -4.58 -8.40
CA GLN A 43 18.42 -4.38 -7.07
C GLN A 43 18.68 -2.97 -6.53
N GLY A 44 19.92 -2.49 -6.60
CA GLY A 44 20.28 -1.15 -6.13
C GLY A 44 19.55 -0.04 -6.90
N ASN A 45 19.39 -0.20 -8.21
CA ASN A 45 18.72 0.77 -9.08
C ASN A 45 17.21 0.83 -8.79
N LEU A 46 16.59 -0.30 -8.45
CA LEU A 46 15.16 -0.40 -8.19
C LEU A 46 14.76 -0.08 -6.74
N PHE A 47 15.69 -0.16 -5.78
CA PHE A 47 15.38 0.03 -4.37
C PHE A 47 14.80 1.41 -4.07
N GLY A 48 15.32 2.47 -4.70
CA GLY A 48 14.75 3.82 -4.57
C GLY A 48 13.30 3.91 -5.05
N THR A 49 12.99 3.31 -6.20
CA THR A 49 11.62 3.25 -6.74
C THR A 49 10.70 2.40 -5.85
N LEU A 50 11.21 1.28 -5.29
CA LEU A 50 10.48 0.45 -4.34
C LEU A 50 10.05 1.28 -3.12
N ILE A 51 10.99 1.95 -2.45
CA ILE A 51 10.71 2.72 -1.25
C ILE A 51 9.80 3.91 -1.54
N PHE A 52 10.00 4.59 -2.68
CA PHE A 52 9.08 5.65 -3.11
C PHE A 52 7.66 5.13 -3.31
N GLY A 53 7.49 4.03 -4.06
CA GLY A 53 6.19 3.40 -4.32
C GLY A 53 5.51 2.92 -3.04
N PHE A 54 6.26 2.30 -2.13
CA PHE A 54 5.80 1.92 -0.80
C PHE A 54 5.30 3.15 -0.01
N ALA A 55 6.13 4.20 0.09
CA ALA A 55 5.83 5.36 0.92
C ALA A 55 4.59 6.12 0.43
N VAL A 56 4.45 6.34 -0.88
CA VAL A 56 3.25 7.01 -1.42
C VAL A 56 1.99 6.16 -1.30
N THR A 57 2.11 4.83 -1.32
CA THR A 57 0.98 3.91 -1.16
C THR A 57 0.52 3.86 0.30
N GLU A 58 1.45 3.78 1.24
CA GLU A 58 1.17 3.86 2.69
C GLU A 58 0.59 5.22 3.09
N ALA A 59 1.06 6.32 2.48
CA ALA A 59 0.55 7.66 2.77
C ALA A 59 -0.95 7.84 2.44
N LEU A 60 -1.55 6.93 1.66
CA LEU A 60 -3.00 6.93 1.42
C LEU A 60 -3.80 6.31 2.57
N GLY A 61 -3.14 5.58 3.48
CA GLY A 61 -3.76 4.84 4.58
C GLY A 61 -3.50 5.43 5.96
N LEU A 62 -2.67 6.48 6.05
CA LEU A 62 -2.39 7.27 7.25
C LEU A 62 -3.36 8.46 7.36
#